data_AF-A0A387HMM8-F1
#
_entry.id   AF-A0A387HMM8-F1
#
_cell.length_a   1.000
_cell.length_b   1.000
_cell.length_c   1.000
_cell.angle_alpha   90.00
_cell.angle_beta   90.00
_cell.angle_gamma   90.00
#
_symmetry.space_group_name_H-M   'P 1'
#
loop_
_entity.id
_entity.type
_entity.pdbx_description
1 polymer ?
#
loop_
_entity_poly.entity_id
_entity_poly.type
_entity_poly.pdbx_seq_one_letter_code
_entity_poly.pdbx_strand_id
1 'polypeptide(L)'
;MATVELRFSAQPEHVRTARLVAAAVARRAGVDEAVLDEVRLAVGEACSRAVGLHRSHGVDAPVLVVLTEEEKLFSIEVGDEVPGSGGGAAAVPGVRGSAPEGDLDDGAEDEMGLAVISGLVDDVEVTSGESGGVIRMSWPTTPVTTLP
;
A
#
# COMPACT_ATOMS: atom_id res chain seq x y z
N MET A 1 17.34 -10.95 -6.19
CA MET A 1 16.35 -10.23 -5.37
C MET A 1 17.00 -8.96 -4.87
N ALA A 2 16.54 -7.81 -5.37
CA ALA A 2 16.96 -6.51 -4.86
C ALA A 2 15.80 -5.90 -4.08
N THR A 3 16.07 -5.33 -2.92
CA THR A 3 15.05 -4.76 -2.05
C THR A 3 15.39 -3.32 -1.73
N VAL A 4 14.40 -2.44 -1.83
CA VAL A 4 14.46 -1.05 -1.38
C VAL A 4 13.46 -0.88 -0.26
N GLU A 5 13.89 -0.22 0.82
CA GLU A 5 13.06 -0.03 2.00
C GLU A 5 12.96 1.46 2.32
N LEU A 6 11.72 1.93 2.50
CA LEU A 6 11.39 3.28 2.92
C LEU A 6 10.71 3.23 4.28
N ARG A 7 11.19 4.07 5.21
CA ARG A 7 10.53 4.33 6.50
C ARG A 7 10.32 5.83 6.64
N PHE A 8 9.12 6.25 7.01
CA PHE A 8 8.82 7.66 7.22
C PHE A 8 7.78 7.86 8.33
N SER A 9 7.84 9.01 9.01
CA SER A 9 6.81 9.39 9.98
C SER A 9 5.45 9.54 9.29
N ALA A 10 4.37 9.15 9.96
CA ALA A 10 3.01 9.19 9.45
C ALA A 10 2.48 10.63 9.22
N GLN A 11 3.02 11.31 8.21
CA GLN A 11 2.62 12.65 7.79
C GLN A 11 2.27 12.62 6.30
N PRO A 12 1.15 13.24 5.88
CA PRO A 12 0.70 13.21 4.48
C PRO A 12 1.75 13.72 3.47
N GLU A 13 2.65 14.60 3.90
CA GLU A 13 3.75 15.12 3.07
C GLU A 13 4.70 14.02 2.54
N HIS A 14 4.86 12.92 3.28
CA HIS A 14 5.74 11.81 2.89
C HIS A 14 5.11 10.87 1.85
N VAL A 15 3.78 10.87 1.71
CA VAL A 15 3.07 10.04 0.72
C VAL A 15 3.55 10.36 -0.70
N ARG A 16 3.77 11.66 -0.99
CA ARG A 16 4.33 12.07 -2.29
C ARG A 16 5.72 11.49 -2.54
N THR A 17 6.57 11.45 -1.52
CA THR A 17 7.91 10.87 -1.61
C THR A 17 7.84 9.37 -1.88
N ALA A 18 6.97 8.65 -1.18
CA ALA A 18 6.74 7.21 -1.41
C ALA A 18 6.33 6.93 -2.87
N ARG A 19 5.39 7.70 -3.43
CA ARG A 19 4.95 7.57 -4.83
C ARG A 19 6.08 7.78 -5.84
N LEU A 20 6.95 8.77 -5.59
CA LEU A 20 8.09 9.05 -6.47
C LEU A 20 9.13 7.94 -6.44
N VAL A 21 9.46 7.44 -5.25
CA VAL A 21 10.40 6.33 -5.10
C VAL A 21 9.82 5.06 -5.73
N ALA A 22 8.56 4.73 -5.47
CA ALA A 22 7.90 3.56 -6.02
C ALA A 22 7.93 3.54 -7.54
N ALA A 23 7.58 4.66 -8.19
CA ALA A 23 7.62 4.74 -9.65
C ALA A 23 9.04 4.60 -10.21
N ALA A 24 10.04 5.18 -9.55
CA ALA A 24 11.43 5.08 -9.98
C ALA A 24 11.96 3.63 -9.85
N VAL A 25 11.63 2.95 -8.76
CA VAL A 25 12.02 1.55 -8.54
C VAL A 25 11.27 0.61 -9.47
N ALA A 26 9.96 0.78 -9.66
CA ALA A 26 9.14 -0.01 -10.59
C ALA A 26 9.66 0.08 -12.03
N ARG A 27 9.96 1.30 -12.51
CA ARG A 27 10.56 1.51 -13.83
C ARG A 27 11.91 0.80 -13.97
N ARG A 28 12.76 0.87 -12.94
CA ARG A 28 14.06 0.19 -12.92
C ARG A 28 13.88 -1.34 -12.96
N ALA A 29 12.88 -1.85 -12.24
CA ALA A 29 12.55 -3.27 -12.18
C ALA A 29 11.93 -3.82 -13.48
N GLY A 30 11.62 -2.98 -14.47
CA GLY A 30 11.05 -3.40 -15.75
C GLY A 30 9.53 -3.54 -15.76
N VAL A 31 8.83 -2.89 -14.83
CA VAL A 31 7.38 -2.71 -14.90
C VAL A 31 7.04 -1.84 -16.11
N ASP A 32 5.98 -2.21 -16.84
CA ASP A 32 5.55 -1.48 -18.04
C ASP A 32 5.26 0.00 -17.72
N GLU A 33 5.76 0.89 -18.57
CA GLU A 33 5.56 2.34 -18.42
C GLU A 33 4.06 2.70 -18.42
N ALA A 34 3.21 1.93 -19.11
CA ALA A 34 1.77 2.14 -19.19
C ALA A 34 1.05 2.02 -17.83
N VAL A 35 1.60 1.23 -16.89
CA VAL A 35 0.99 1.00 -15.57
C VAL A 35 1.68 1.79 -14.45
N LEU A 36 2.72 2.59 -14.73
CA LEU A 36 3.42 3.33 -13.68
C LEU A 36 2.57 4.42 -13.02
N ASP A 37 1.58 4.98 -13.71
CA ASP A 37 0.62 5.89 -13.10
C ASP A 37 -0.31 5.17 -12.13
N GLU A 38 -0.66 3.92 -12.43
CA GLU A 38 -1.43 3.04 -11.55
C GLU A 38 -0.62 2.66 -10.31
N VAL A 39 0.67 2.32 -10.47
CA VAL A 39 1.60 2.08 -9.34
C VAL A 39 1.65 3.31 -8.43
N ARG A 40 1.78 4.52 -8.99
CA ARG A 40 1.81 5.76 -8.21
C ARG A 40 0.51 5.99 -7.46
N LEU A 41 -0.63 5.66 -8.05
CA LEU A 41 -1.93 5.83 -7.41
C LEU A 41 -2.11 4.80 -6.30
N ALA A 42 -1.87 3.52 -6.57
CA ALA A 42 -2.01 2.42 -5.61
C ALA A 42 -1.12 2.60 -4.37
N VAL A 43 0.15 2.98 -4.56
CA VAL A 43 1.04 3.33 -3.44
C VAL A 43 0.56 4.56 -2.69
N GLY A 44 -0.01 5.53 -3.39
CA GLY A 44 -0.60 6.72 -2.79
C GLY A 44 -1.75 6.38 -1.85
N GLU A 45 -2.71 5.58 -2.30
CA GLU A 45 -3.85 5.13 -1.50
C GLU A 45 -3.41 4.28 -0.31
N ALA A 46 -2.51 3.31 -0.53
CA ALA A 46 -2.00 2.44 0.54
C ALA A 46 -1.25 3.23 1.63
N CYS A 47 -0.41 4.19 1.23
CA CYS A 47 0.31 5.05 2.18
C CYS A 47 -0.63 6.04 2.88
N SER A 48 -1.63 6.60 2.18
CA SER A 48 -2.62 7.51 2.79
C SER A 48 -3.42 6.80 3.89
N ARG A 49 -3.88 5.58 3.63
CA ARG A 49 -4.54 4.72 4.61
C ARG A 49 -3.64 4.48 5.83
N ALA A 50 -2.40 4.02 5.62
CA ALA A 50 -1.46 3.80 6.72
C ALA A 50 -1.25 5.08 7.55
N VAL A 51 -1.06 6.23 6.91
CA VAL A 51 -0.94 7.53 7.59
C VAL A 51 -2.20 7.89 8.39
N GLY A 52 -3.39 7.67 7.82
CA GLY A 52 -4.67 7.89 8.51
C GLY A 52 -4.79 7.05 9.78
N LEU A 53 -4.51 5.74 9.67
CA LEU A 53 -4.55 4.81 10.79
C LEU A 53 -3.58 5.17 11.92
N HIS A 54 -2.33 5.54 11.60
CA HIS A 54 -1.40 5.99 12.63
C HIS A 54 -1.90 7.23 13.36
N ARG A 55 -2.49 8.19 12.63
CA ARG A 55 -2.98 9.45 13.19
C ARG A 55 -4.20 9.25 14.08
N SER A 56 -5.13 8.38 13.70
CA SER A 56 -6.32 8.08 14.50
C SER A 56 -5.97 7.25 15.75
N HIS A 57 -4.96 6.38 15.68
CA HIS A 57 -4.56 5.49 16.78
C HIS A 57 -3.39 6.03 17.62
N GLY A 58 -2.80 7.18 17.26
CA GLY A 58 -1.67 7.78 17.97
C GLY A 58 -0.38 6.94 17.91
N VAL A 59 -0.13 6.28 16.77
CA VAL A 59 1.05 5.43 16.56
C VAL A 59 2.23 6.27 16.08
N ASP A 60 3.29 6.32 16.89
CA ASP A 60 4.53 7.05 16.59
C ASP A 60 5.56 6.23 15.78
N ALA A 61 5.27 4.94 15.55
CA ALA A 61 6.09 4.09 14.68
C ALA A 61 6.07 4.62 13.23
N PRO A 62 7.14 4.42 12.44
CA PRO A 62 7.17 4.84 11.05
C PRO A 62 6.28 3.94 10.18
N VAL A 63 5.69 4.49 9.12
CA VAL A 63 5.11 3.69 8.03
C VAL A 63 6.26 3.01 7.29
N LEU A 64 6.10 1.71 7.02
CA LEU A 64 7.08 0.89 6.31
C LEU A 64 6.62 0.60 4.89
N VAL A 65 7.47 0.90 3.90
CA VAL A 65 7.25 0.56 2.49
C VAL A 65 8.43 -0.27 1.99
N VAL A 66 8.17 -1.52 1.62
CA VAL A 66 9.17 -2.45 1.09
C VAL A 66 8.89 -2.69 -0.39
N LEU A 67 9.89 -2.45 -1.25
CA LEU A 67 9.80 -2.65 -2.68
C LEU A 67 10.79 -3.74 -3.09
N THR A 68 10.29 -4.82 -3.68
CA THR A 68 11.07 -6.01 -3.96
C THR A 68 11.05 -6.31 -5.45
N GLU A 69 12.24 -6.45 -6.02
CA GLU A 69 12.47 -6.82 -7.41
C GLU A 69 12.90 -8.30 -7.49
N GLU A 70 12.06 -9.10 -8.13
CA GLU A 70 12.28 -10.49 -8.48
C GLU A 70 12.43 -10.66 -10.00
N GLU A 71 12.68 -11.88 -10.47
CA GLU A 71 13.02 -12.15 -11.87
C GLU A 71 11.90 -11.76 -12.85
N LYS A 72 10.63 -11.90 -12.44
CA LYS A 72 9.45 -11.64 -13.29
C LYS A 72 8.35 -10.85 -12.59
N LEU A 73 8.61 -10.43 -11.37
CA LEU A 73 7.62 -9.80 -10.50
C LEU A 73 8.28 -8.67 -9.73
N PHE A 74 7.54 -7.58 -9.61
CA PHE A 74 7.86 -6.47 -8.74
C PHE A 74 6.75 -6.33 -7.73
N SER A 75 7.08 -6.32 -6.44
CA SER A 75 6.09 -6.20 -5.37
C SER A 75 6.37 -5.00 -4.47
N ILE A 76 5.30 -4.42 -3.94
CA ILE A 76 5.34 -3.36 -2.93
C ILE A 76 4.47 -3.79 -1.75
N GLU A 77 5.04 -3.72 -0.55
CA GLU A 77 4.34 -3.92 0.71
C GLU A 77 4.30 -2.60 1.48
N VAL A 78 3.11 -2.20 1.92
CA VAL A 78 2.89 -1.05 2.80
C VAL A 78 2.34 -1.56 4.13
N GLY A 79 3.11 -1.40 5.19
CA GLY A 79 2.74 -1.78 6.55
C GLY A 79 2.37 -0.57 7.41
N ASP A 80 1.27 -0.69 8.15
CA ASP A 80 0.78 0.36 9.07
C ASP A 80 1.20 0.15 10.52
N GLU A 81 1.76 -1.01 10.90
CA GLU A 81 2.17 -1.30 12.29
C GLU A 81 1.11 -0.97 13.38
N VAL A 82 -0.18 -0.84 13.02
CA VAL A 82 -1.29 -0.47 13.92
C VAL A 82 -2.01 -1.74 14.40
N PRO A 83 -1.81 -2.19 15.65
CA PRO A 83 -2.38 -3.44 16.13
C PRO A 83 -3.91 -3.44 16.03
N GLY A 84 -4.50 -4.49 15.44
CA GLY A 84 -5.95 -4.63 15.36
C GLY A 84 -6.65 -3.78 14.30
N SER A 85 -5.91 -3.08 13.43
CA SER A 85 -6.41 -2.32 12.26
C SER A 85 -7.14 -3.18 11.20
N GLY A 86 -7.26 -4.50 11.42
CA GLY A 86 -7.81 -5.48 10.47
C GLY A 86 -9.30 -5.42 10.18
N GLY A 87 -9.94 -4.26 10.31
CA GLY A 87 -11.38 -4.08 10.15
C GLY A 87 -11.88 -3.90 8.70
N GLY A 88 -11.02 -4.00 7.68
CA GLY A 88 -11.38 -3.57 6.30
C GLY A 88 -11.56 -4.65 5.23
N ALA A 89 -11.12 -5.90 5.43
CA ALA A 89 -11.05 -6.88 4.34
C ALA A 89 -11.73 -8.23 4.61
N ALA A 90 -12.67 -8.28 5.56
CA ALA A 90 -13.45 -9.48 5.83
C ALA A 90 -14.95 -9.18 6.03
N ALA A 91 -15.59 -8.41 5.14
CA ALA A 91 -17.05 -8.46 5.01
C ALA A 91 -17.59 -7.75 3.74
N VAL A 92 -17.97 -8.53 2.74
CA VAL A 92 -19.28 -8.38 2.08
C VAL A 92 -19.86 -9.79 1.91
N PRO A 93 -21.15 -10.08 2.20
CA PRO A 93 -22.28 -9.17 2.44
C PRO A 93 -23.05 -9.42 3.77
N GLY A 94 -23.37 -8.35 4.51
CA GLY A 94 -24.39 -8.39 5.58
C GLY A 94 -23.99 -7.80 6.93
N VAL A 95 -23.85 -6.48 7.00
CA VAL A 95 -24.25 -5.59 8.13
C VAL A 95 -23.79 -5.95 9.57
N ARG A 96 -23.09 -4.95 10.17
CA ARG A 96 -22.91 -4.60 11.61
C ARG A 96 -21.75 -5.24 12.37
N GLY A 97 -20.63 -4.52 12.37
CA GLY A 97 -19.77 -4.38 13.56
C GLY A 97 -19.88 -2.95 14.07
N SER A 98 -20.32 -2.77 15.32
CA SER A 98 -20.47 -1.47 15.97
C SER A 98 -19.11 -0.81 16.19
N ALA A 99 -18.76 0.18 15.37
CA ALA A 99 -17.69 1.13 15.67
C ALA A 99 -18.20 2.20 16.66
N PRO A 100 -17.35 2.76 17.54
CA PRO A 100 -17.70 3.94 18.31
C PRO A 100 -18.02 5.09 17.36
N GLU A 101 -18.97 5.95 17.73
CA GLU A 101 -19.61 6.98 16.90
C GLU A 101 -18.68 8.17 16.52
N GLY A 102 -17.38 7.94 16.34
CA GLY A 102 -16.36 8.96 16.01
C GLY A 102 -15.94 9.06 14.55
N ASP A 103 -15.83 7.94 13.81
CA ASP A 103 -14.96 7.91 12.61
C ASP A 103 -15.64 7.28 11.38
N LEU A 104 -16.88 7.65 11.09
CA LEU A 104 -17.59 7.18 9.89
C LEU A 104 -16.94 7.68 8.58
N ASP A 105 -16.17 8.77 8.64
CA ASP A 105 -15.53 9.41 7.48
C ASP A 105 -14.22 8.70 7.11
N ASP A 106 -13.30 8.52 8.06
CA ASP A 106 -12.02 7.83 7.86
C ASP A 106 -12.22 6.38 7.37
N GLY A 107 -13.20 5.66 7.92
CA GLY A 107 -13.50 4.29 7.48
C GLY A 107 -14.02 4.21 6.03
N ALA A 108 -14.76 5.23 5.58
CA ALA A 108 -15.27 5.31 4.22
C ALA A 108 -14.18 5.70 3.21
N GLU A 109 -13.28 6.62 3.59
CA GLU A 109 -12.10 6.97 2.80
C GLU A 109 -11.16 5.77 2.63
N ASP A 110 -10.96 5.01 3.71
CA ASP A 110 -10.17 3.78 3.74
C ASP A 110 -10.73 2.68 2.83
N GLU A 111 -12.06 2.49 2.82
CA GLU A 111 -12.74 1.54 1.95
C GLU A 111 -12.66 1.97 0.48
N MET A 112 -12.81 3.27 0.22
CA MET A 112 -12.67 3.85 -1.12
C MET A 112 -11.24 3.67 -1.66
N GLY A 113 -10.21 3.95 -0.85
CA GLY A 113 -8.81 3.74 -1.24
C GLY A 113 -8.51 2.28 -1.58
N LEU A 114 -9.01 1.33 -0.80
CA LEU A 114 -8.87 -0.10 -1.10
C LEU A 114 -9.62 -0.51 -2.38
N ALA A 115 -10.80 0.05 -2.62
CA ALA A 115 -11.54 -0.19 -3.86
C ALA A 115 -10.77 0.35 -5.09
N VAL A 116 -10.13 1.52 -4.96
CA VAL A 116 -9.25 2.08 -6.00
C VAL A 116 -8.06 1.17 -6.26
N ILE A 117 -7.36 0.71 -5.22
CA ILE A 117 -6.23 -0.22 -5.37
C ILE A 117 -6.68 -1.51 -6.08
N SER A 118 -7.80 -2.10 -5.63
CA SER A 118 -8.32 -3.35 -6.19
C SER A 118 -8.81 -3.21 -7.64
N GLY A 119 -9.17 -2.01 -8.08
CA GLY A 119 -9.54 -1.72 -9.47
C GLY A 119 -8.34 -1.47 -10.39
N LEU A 120 -7.14 -1.22 -9.84
CA LEU A 120 -5.92 -0.88 -10.58
C LEU A 120 -4.87 -1.99 -10.57
N VAL A 121 -4.80 -2.77 -9.50
CA VAL A 121 -3.76 -3.77 -9.29
C VAL A 121 -4.35 -5.17 -9.42
N ASP A 122 -3.81 -5.97 -10.34
CA ASP A 122 -4.29 -7.34 -10.59
C ASP A 122 -4.00 -8.30 -9.42
N ASP A 123 -2.84 -8.17 -8.76
CA ASP A 123 -2.45 -8.96 -7.58
C ASP A 123 -2.33 -8.06 -6.35
N VAL A 124 -3.40 -8.05 -5.53
CA VAL A 124 -3.43 -7.36 -4.23
C VAL A 124 -3.82 -8.32 -3.12
N GLU A 125 -3.06 -8.29 -2.03
CA GLU A 125 -3.36 -9.01 -0.80
C GLU A 125 -3.36 -8.03 0.37
N VAL A 126 -4.44 -8.04 1.15
CA VAL A 126 -4.55 -7.25 2.37
C VAL A 126 -4.56 -8.22 3.53
N THR A 127 -3.53 -8.14 4.36
CA THR A 127 -3.41 -8.95 5.58
C THR A 127 -3.52 -8.05 6.80
N SER A 128 -3.96 -8.64 7.91
CA SER A 128 -4.03 -7.96 9.19
C SER A 128 -3.64 -8.92 10.28
N GLY A 129 -2.73 -8.51 11.13
CA GLY A 129 -2.21 -9.31 12.23
C GLY A 129 -2.02 -8.51 13.50
N GLU A 130 -1.48 -9.16 14.52
CA GLU A 130 -1.13 -8.53 15.79
C GLU A 130 -0.12 -7.39 15.62
N SER A 131 0.68 -7.44 14.55
CA SER A 131 1.69 -6.44 14.20
C SER A 131 1.20 -5.35 13.25
N GLY A 132 -0.09 -5.28 12.92
CA GLY A 132 -0.66 -4.28 12.01
C GLY A 132 -1.22 -4.85 10.72
N GLY A 133 -1.73 -3.96 9.87
CA GLY A 133 -2.15 -4.24 8.50
C GLY A 133 -0.98 -4.16 7.52
N VAL A 134 -1.00 -5.03 6.51
CA VAL A 134 -0.07 -4.97 5.37
C VAL A 134 -0.85 -5.10 4.08
N ILE A 135 -0.64 -4.14 3.17
CA ILE A 135 -1.14 -4.19 1.80
C ILE A 135 0.03 -4.56 0.90
N ARG A 136 -0.04 -5.75 0.30
CA ARG A 136 0.92 -6.23 -0.70
C ARG A 136 0.31 -6.10 -2.09
N MET A 137 1.05 -5.49 -3.01
CA MET A 137 0.66 -5.27 -4.41
C MET A 137 1.77 -5.77 -5.32
N SER A 138 1.43 -6.41 -6.44
CA SER A 138 2.44 -6.93 -7.37
C SER A 138 2.14 -6.60 -8.83
N TRP A 139 3.20 -6.40 -9.61
CA TRP A 139 3.17 -6.14 -11.04
C TRP A 139 4.15 -7.04 -11.79
N PRO A 140 3.78 -7.57 -12.97
CA PRO A 140 4.70 -8.33 -13.80
C PRO A 140 5.83 -7.42 -14.30
N THR A 141 7.04 -7.96 -14.36
CA THR A 141 8.20 -7.27 -14.95
C THR A 141 8.55 -7.88 -16.29
N THR A 142 8.90 -7.03 -17.26
CA THR A 142 9.56 -7.47 -18.48
C THR A 142 11.06 -7.47 -18.26
N PRO A 143 11.77 -8.58 -18.52
CA PRO A 143 13.21 -8.61 -18.35
C PRO A 143 13.83 -7.61 -19.32
N VAL A 144 14.62 -6.67 -18.78
CA VAL A 144 15.44 -5.77 -19.59
C VAL A 144 16.45 -6.66 -20.33
N THR A 145 16.23 -6.86 -21.63
CA THR A 145 17.23 -7.49 -22.50
C THR A 145 18.36 -6.50 -22.67
N THR A 146 19.42 -6.61 -21.87
CA THR A 146 20.68 -5.92 -22.14
C THR A 146 21.29 -6.53 -23.40
N LEU A 147 21.13 -5.86 -24.54
CA LEU A 147 21.89 -6.21 -25.75
C LEU A 147 23.38 -5.93 -25.51
N PRO A 148 24.28 -6.82 -26.00
CA PRO A 148 25.73 -6.75 -25.76
C PRO A 148 26.43 -5.55 -26.43
#